data_AF-A0A2M7NX43-F1
#
_entry.id   AF-A0A2M7NX43-F1
#
_cell.length_a   1.000
_cell.length_b   1.000
_cell.length_c   1.000
_cell.angle_alpha   90.00
_cell.angle_beta   90.00
_cell.angle_gamma   90.00
#
_symmetry.space_group_name_H-M   'P 1'
#
loop_
_entity.id
_entity.type
_entity.pdbx_description
1 polymer ?
#
loop_
_entity_poly.entity_id
_entity_poly.type
_entity_poly.pdbx_seq_one_letter_code
_entity_poly.pdbx_strand_id
1 'polypeptide(L)'
;DTALNRYNGYVGAYCLMTNHAHLLIFRQEHTLGKIFHKVQSEYSRYFNKKYRRVGYLFQGRYKSKMVLTEKYLIALINYIHNNPVRAHIVKNIEKYYWTTDRCYRSDAGNRLNRFRRVPGFEGQSGEDKYLQIIGDPIEYPESSSQYIGTKESIKDHRRKSVKRYRKERRGIVTLEERADQIIGGNKELRRKLKSKSRKGDIALKRQGLFVKLYNEGYGPCEIADYFNRTPSAVVRAVERVSQ
;
A
#
# COMPACT_ATOMS: atom_id res chain seq x y z
N ASP A 1 -11.68 -19.57 5.91
CA ASP A 1 -11.61 -18.58 4.81
C ASP A 1 -10.47 -17.58 5.07
N THR A 2 -9.52 -17.43 4.14
CA THR A 2 -8.29 -16.65 4.42
C THR A 2 -8.55 -15.14 4.38
N ALA A 3 -7.74 -14.34 5.08
CA ALA A 3 -7.83 -12.88 5.01
C ALA A 3 -7.71 -12.35 3.56
N LEU A 4 -6.92 -13.02 2.72
CA LEU A 4 -6.76 -12.66 1.31
C LEU A 4 -8.00 -12.98 0.47
N ASN A 5 -8.72 -14.08 0.75
CA ASN A 5 -10.00 -14.38 0.07
C ASN A 5 -11.01 -13.27 0.30
N ARG A 6 -11.19 -12.87 1.56
CA ARG A 6 -12.17 -11.85 1.96
C ARG A 6 -11.97 -10.50 1.29
N TYR A 7 -10.73 -10.19 0.88
CA TYR A 7 -10.36 -8.89 0.34
C TYR A 7 -9.84 -8.95 -1.10
N ASN A 8 -10.17 -10.03 -1.81
CA ASN A 8 -9.79 -10.28 -3.20
C ASN A 8 -8.30 -9.99 -3.48
N GLY A 9 -7.44 -10.51 -2.61
CA GLY A 9 -5.99 -10.38 -2.72
C GLY A 9 -5.29 -11.70 -3.02
N TYR A 10 -4.03 -11.60 -3.44
CA TYR A 10 -3.11 -12.73 -3.57
C TYR A 10 -1.68 -12.30 -3.25
N VAL A 11 -0.84 -13.27 -2.90
CA VAL A 11 0.59 -13.06 -2.65
C VAL A 11 1.36 -13.35 -3.93
N GLY A 12 2.14 -12.37 -4.37
CA GLY A 12 3.03 -12.48 -5.53
C GLY A 12 4.36 -13.14 -5.18
N ALA A 13 4.94 -12.75 -4.05
CA ALA A 13 6.20 -13.31 -3.55
C ALA A 13 6.28 -13.18 -2.03
N TYR A 14 6.97 -14.12 -1.37
CA TYR A 14 7.27 -14.00 0.05
C TYR A 14 8.62 -14.59 0.44
N CYS A 15 9.13 -14.11 1.58
CA CYS A 15 10.21 -14.72 2.36
C CYS A 15 9.89 -14.56 3.84
N LEU A 16 9.77 -15.66 4.57
CA LEU A 16 9.61 -15.66 6.02
C LEU A 16 10.99 -15.77 6.65
N MET A 17 11.41 -14.72 7.35
CA MET A 17 12.66 -14.69 8.12
C MET A 17 12.42 -15.20 9.54
N THR A 18 13.50 -15.40 10.30
CA THR A 18 13.41 -15.84 11.71
C THR A 18 12.74 -14.83 12.62
N ASN A 19 12.81 -13.54 12.28
CA ASN A 19 12.31 -12.42 13.09
C ASN A 19 11.31 -11.50 12.38
N HIS A 20 11.10 -11.63 11.07
CA HIS A 20 10.12 -10.84 10.31
C HIS A 20 9.71 -11.54 9.00
N ALA A 21 8.84 -10.92 8.20
CA ALA A 21 8.46 -11.46 6.89
C ALA A 21 8.45 -10.36 5.84
N HIS A 22 8.88 -10.70 4.63
CA HIS A 22 8.77 -9.89 3.43
C HIS A 22 7.67 -10.44 2.53
N LEU A 23 6.75 -9.56 2.09
CA LEU A 23 5.55 -9.94 1.36
C LEU A 23 5.29 -8.95 0.22
N LEU A 24 5.10 -9.48 -1.00
CA LEU A 24 4.52 -8.77 -2.13
C LEU A 24 3.05 -9.19 -2.25
N ILE A 25 2.13 -8.23 -2.10
CA ILE A 25 0.68 -8.49 -2.11
C ILE A 25 0.02 -7.68 -3.22
N PHE A 26 -0.74 -8.38 -4.06
CA PHE A 26 -1.68 -7.80 -5.00
C PHE A 26 -3.07 -7.78 -4.36
N ARG A 27 -3.77 -6.66 -4.48
CA ARG A 27 -5.06 -6.44 -3.83
C ARG A 27 -5.83 -5.30 -4.49
N GLN A 28 -7.10 -5.20 -4.16
CA GLN A 28 -7.91 -4.00 -4.39
C GLN A 28 -7.64 -2.92 -3.33
N GLU A 29 -8.08 -1.68 -3.60
CA GLU A 29 -7.81 -0.52 -2.75
C GLU A 29 -8.35 -0.69 -1.31
N HIS A 30 -7.74 0.02 -0.35
CA HIS A 30 -8.19 0.11 1.07
C HIS A 30 -8.27 -1.17 1.93
N THR A 31 -7.85 -2.34 1.44
CA THR A 31 -7.91 -3.60 2.20
C THR A 31 -6.65 -4.03 2.96
N LEU A 32 -5.43 -3.49 2.71
CA LEU A 32 -4.19 -4.01 3.32
C LEU A 32 -4.20 -3.98 4.85
N GLY A 33 -4.70 -2.88 5.41
CA GLY A 33 -4.82 -2.73 6.86
C GLY A 33 -5.74 -3.79 7.45
N LYS A 34 -6.86 -4.09 6.78
CA LYS A 34 -7.80 -5.12 7.20
C LYS A 34 -7.22 -6.53 7.04
N ILE A 35 -6.49 -6.79 5.95
CA ILE A 35 -5.77 -8.05 5.72
C ILE A 35 -4.79 -8.31 6.86
N PHE A 36 -3.86 -7.37 7.11
CA PHE A 36 -2.83 -7.56 8.13
C PHE A 36 -3.35 -7.51 9.55
N HIS A 37 -4.38 -6.72 9.83
CA HIS A 37 -5.05 -6.75 11.13
C HIS A 37 -5.58 -8.16 11.45
N LYS A 38 -6.25 -8.79 10.49
CA LYS A 38 -6.77 -10.17 10.65
C LYS A 38 -5.63 -11.18 10.77
N VAL A 39 -4.65 -11.13 9.87
CA VAL A 39 -3.50 -12.06 9.85
C VAL A 39 -2.71 -11.98 11.17
N GLN A 40 -2.33 -10.78 11.61
CA GLN A 40 -1.57 -10.61 12.85
C GLN A 40 -2.37 -11.03 14.08
N SER A 41 -3.66 -10.70 14.14
CA SER A 41 -4.52 -11.08 15.27
C SER A 41 -4.69 -12.60 15.38
N GLU A 42 -5.01 -13.26 14.26
CA GLU A 42 -5.23 -14.71 14.23
C GLU A 42 -3.94 -15.47 14.55
N TYR A 43 -2.81 -15.05 13.96
CA TYR A 43 -1.53 -15.69 14.23
C TYR A 43 -1.06 -15.46 15.67
N SER A 44 -1.21 -14.25 16.22
CA SER A 44 -0.84 -13.97 17.62
C SER A 44 -1.64 -14.85 18.59
N ARG A 45 -2.96 -14.99 18.36
CA ARG A 45 -3.82 -15.84 19.19
C ARG A 45 -3.43 -17.32 19.08
N TYR A 46 -3.18 -17.80 17.86
CA TYR A 46 -2.70 -19.16 17.62
C TYR A 46 -1.37 -19.43 18.33
N PHE A 47 -0.38 -18.56 18.14
CA PHE A 47 0.96 -18.70 18.70
C PHE A 47 0.93 -18.68 20.23
N ASN A 48 0.24 -17.70 20.82
CA ASN A 48 0.10 -17.59 22.27
C ASN A 48 -0.59 -18.82 22.86
N LYS A 49 -1.65 -19.32 22.23
CA LYS A 49 -2.32 -20.56 22.66
C LYS A 49 -1.39 -21.78 22.55
N LYS A 50 -0.68 -21.92 21.43
CA LYS A 50 0.20 -23.06 21.17
C LYS A 50 1.38 -23.13 22.14
N TYR A 51 2.00 -21.99 22.43
CA TYR A 51 3.20 -21.91 23.27
C TYR A 51 2.91 -21.43 24.70
N ARG A 52 1.63 -21.38 25.11
CA ARG A 52 1.17 -20.95 26.44
C ARG A 52 1.76 -19.60 26.87
N ARG A 53 1.80 -18.64 25.94
CA ARG A 53 2.30 -17.28 26.17
C ARG A 53 1.15 -16.30 26.35
N VAL A 54 1.45 -15.18 26.99
CA VAL A 54 0.55 -14.01 27.13
C VAL A 54 1.24 -12.76 26.58
N GLY A 55 0.44 -11.78 26.16
CA GLY A 55 0.94 -10.49 25.64
C GLY A 55 1.12 -10.42 24.12
N TYR A 56 1.79 -9.35 23.68
CA TYR A 56 1.97 -9.03 22.26
C TYR A 56 3.03 -9.93 21.60
N LEU A 57 2.72 -10.44 20.40
CA LEU A 57 3.66 -11.21 19.59
C LEU A 57 4.45 -10.33 18.61
N PHE A 58 3.77 -9.40 17.94
CA PHE A 58 4.39 -8.52 16.95
C PHE A 58 4.87 -7.22 17.61
N GLN A 59 6.07 -6.76 17.22
CA GLN A 59 6.68 -5.53 17.74
C GLN A 59 6.00 -4.23 17.25
N GLY A 60 4.98 -4.32 16.39
CA GLY A 60 4.23 -3.16 15.91
C GLY A 60 3.44 -3.43 14.64
N ARG A 61 2.98 -2.34 14.00
CA ARG A 61 2.26 -2.40 12.73
C ARG A 61 3.19 -2.81 11.58
N TYR A 62 2.61 -3.47 10.58
CA TYR A 62 3.32 -3.74 9.33
C TYR A 62 3.78 -2.43 8.66
N LYS A 63 4.89 -2.49 7.93
CA LYS A 63 5.34 -1.42 7.04
C LYS A 63 4.95 -1.80 5.60
N SER A 64 4.48 -0.84 4.82
CA SER A 64 4.07 -1.10 3.43
C SER A 64 4.45 0.04 2.50
N LYS A 65 4.78 -0.32 1.26
CA LYS A 65 5.19 0.60 0.20
C LYS A 65 4.47 0.17 -1.09
N MET A 66 3.93 1.14 -1.83
CA MET A 66 3.25 0.87 -3.08
C MET A 66 4.28 0.63 -4.19
N VAL A 67 4.02 -0.38 -5.03
CA VAL A 67 4.84 -0.71 -6.19
C VAL A 67 4.18 -0.07 -7.41
N LEU A 68 4.86 0.87 -8.06
CA LEU A 68 4.29 1.68 -9.15
C LEU A 68 4.94 1.44 -10.52
N THR A 69 6.07 0.74 -10.56
CA THR A 69 6.81 0.50 -11.80
C THR A 69 7.24 -0.96 -11.90
N GLU A 70 7.32 -1.47 -13.13
CA GLU A 70 7.80 -2.83 -13.39
C GLU A 70 9.25 -3.01 -12.95
N LYS A 71 10.12 -2.03 -13.23
CA LYS A 71 11.52 -2.06 -12.77
C LYS A 71 11.63 -2.23 -11.25
N TYR A 72 10.77 -1.53 -10.48
CA TYR A 72 10.75 -1.68 -9.02
C TYR A 72 10.17 -3.02 -8.59
N LEU A 73 9.14 -3.52 -9.28
CA LEU A 73 8.57 -4.84 -9.03
C LEU A 73 9.62 -5.95 -9.19
N ILE A 74 10.40 -5.93 -10.27
CA ILE A 74 11.47 -6.89 -10.55
C ILE A 74 12.53 -6.86 -9.45
N ALA A 75 13.04 -5.66 -9.12
CA ALA A 75 14.03 -5.49 -8.05
C ALA A 75 13.49 -5.96 -6.69
N LEU A 76 12.20 -5.74 -6.41
CA LEU A 76 11.56 -6.17 -5.18
C LEU A 76 11.42 -7.70 -5.10
N ILE A 77 11.10 -8.40 -6.20
CA ILE A 77 11.04 -9.87 -6.23
C ILE A 77 12.40 -10.45 -5.86
N ASN A 78 13.47 -9.99 -6.53
CA ASN A 78 14.84 -10.41 -6.20
C ASN A 78 15.15 -10.08 -4.73
N TYR A 79 14.90 -8.84 -4.27
CA TYR A 79 15.14 -8.46 -2.86
C TYR A 79 14.44 -9.39 -1.86
N ILE A 80 13.17 -9.73 -2.09
CA ILE A 80 12.39 -10.60 -1.20
C ILE A 80 13.05 -11.97 -1.11
N HIS A 81 13.39 -12.56 -2.26
CA HIS A 81 13.98 -13.90 -2.30
C HIS A 81 15.40 -13.93 -1.78
N ASN A 82 16.27 -12.99 -2.15
CA ASN A 82 17.66 -12.98 -1.68
C ASN A 82 17.86 -12.48 -0.24
N ASN A 83 16.79 -12.14 0.49
CA ASN A 83 16.88 -11.68 1.87
C ASN A 83 17.62 -12.63 2.84
N PRO A 84 17.39 -13.97 2.80
CA PRO A 84 18.12 -14.93 3.63
C PRO A 84 19.62 -14.98 3.32
N VAL A 85 20.00 -14.81 2.06
CA VAL A 85 21.41 -14.75 1.63
C VAL A 85 22.06 -13.48 2.16
N ARG A 86 21.37 -12.34 2.02
CA ARG A 86 21.82 -11.05 2.54
C ARG A 86 21.95 -11.01 4.06
N ALA A 87 21.06 -11.70 4.77
CA ALA A 87 21.13 -11.87 6.22
C ALA A 87 22.13 -12.94 6.66
N HIS A 88 22.87 -13.54 5.71
CA HIS A 88 23.89 -14.58 5.91
C HIS A 88 23.35 -15.84 6.60
N ILE A 89 22.05 -16.11 6.42
CA ILE A 89 21.38 -17.31 6.95
C ILE A 89 21.73 -18.54 6.08
N VAL A 90 21.82 -18.34 4.76
CA VAL A 90 22.23 -19.35 3.79
C VAL A 90 23.18 -18.74 2.78
N LYS A 91 24.07 -19.56 2.19
CA LYS A 91 24.93 -19.11 1.09
C LYS A 91 24.18 -18.94 -0.24
N ASN A 92 23.19 -19.81 -0.48
CA ASN A 92 22.41 -19.85 -1.72
C ASN A 92 20.91 -19.88 -1.38
N ILE A 93 20.10 -19.13 -2.13
CA ILE A 93 18.66 -19.01 -1.87
C ILE A 93 17.92 -20.36 -1.98
N GLU A 94 18.36 -21.27 -2.85
CA GLU A 94 17.75 -22.59 -3.04
C GLU A 94 17.70 -23.43 -1.74
N LYS A 95 18.62 -23.15 -0.82
CA LYS A 95 18.70 -23.80 0.50
C LYS A 95 17.69 -23.26 1.51
N TYR A 96 16.98 -22.18 1.20
CA TYR A 96 16.02 -21.56 2.12
C TYR A 96 14.57 -21.87 1.73
N TYR A 97 13.96 -22.79 2.47
CA TYR A 97 12.63 -23.32 2.16
C TYR A 97 11.47 -22.32 2.36
N TRP A 98 11.65 -21.33 3.24
CA TRP A 98 10.56 -20.44 3.66
C TRP A 98 10.34 -19.24 2.73
N THR A 99 10.46 -19.46 1.42
CA THR A 99 10.26 -18.46 0.37
C THR A 99 9.40 -19.01 -0.77
N THR A 100 9.01 -18.14 -1.69
CA THR A 100 8.42 -18.55 -2.97
C THR A 100 9.44 -18.73 -4.10
N ASP A 101 10.75 -18.66 -3.85
CA ASP A 101 11.81 -18.79 -4.88
C ASP A 101 11.62 -20.05 -5.74
N ARG A 102 11.33 -21.20 -5.11
CA ARG A 102 11.12 -22.46 -5.81
C ARG A 102 9.96 -22.44 -6.79
N CYS A 103 8.90 -21.68 -6.48
CA CYS A 103 7.74 -21.50 -7.36
C CYS A 103 8.03 -20.59 -8.55
N TYR A 104 9.17 -19.90 -8.54
CA TYR A 104 9.67 -19.08 -9.64
C TYR A 104 10.77 -19.75 -10.46
N ARG A 105 11.54 -20.69 -9.86
CA ARG A 105 12.53 -21.52 -10.57
C ARG A 105 11.91 -22.70 -11.31
N SER A 106 10.73 -23.11 -10.87
CA SER A 106 9.99 -24.25 -11.39
C SER A 106 8.52 -24.04 -11.04
N ASP A 107 7.60 -24.67 -11.77
CA ASP A 107 6.17 -24.68 -11.42
C ASP A 107 5.87 -25.55 -10.18
N ALA A 108 6.74 -25.49 -9.18
CA ALA A 108 6.57 -26.14 -7.89
C ALA A 108 5.37 -25.53 -7.16
N GLY A 109 4.48 -26.40 -6.67
CA GLY A 109 3.32 -25.98 -5.90
C GLY A 109 3.69 -25.16 -4.65
N ASN A 110 2.78 -24.30 -4.21
CA ASN A 110 2.94 -23.50 -2.99
C ASN A 110 1.92 -23.91 -1.92
N ARG A 111 2.34 -23.94 -0.65
CA ARG A 111 1.44 -24.22 0.49
C ARG A 111 0.44 -23.08 0.77
N LEU A 112 0.68 -21.90 0.21
CA LEU A 112 -0.23 -20.76 0.33
C LEU A 112 -1.25 -20.82 -0.81
N ASN A 113 -2.51 -21.17 -0.49
CA ASN A 113 -3.61 -21.30 -1.47
C ASN A 113 -3.89 -20.02 -2.31
N ARG A 114 -3.39 -18.87 -1.86
CA ARG A 114 -3.54 -17.57 -2.54
C ARG A 114 -2.21 -17.01 -3.03
N PHE A 115 -1.24 -17.89 -3.26
CA PHE A 115 -0.05 -17.55 -4.02
C PHE A 115 -0.37 -17.58 -5.52
N ARG A 116 0.15 -16.60 -6.25
CA ARG A 116 0.23 -16.61 -7.70
C ARG A 116 1.55 -15.96 -8.08
N ARG A 117 2.21 -16.48 -9.11
CA ARG A 117 3.37 -15.77 -9.68
C ARG A 117 2.95 -14.36 -10.11
N VAL A 118 3.91 -13.44 -10.05
CA VAL A 118 3.72 -12.08 -10.55
C VAL A 118 3.49 -12.14 -12.06
N PRO A 119 2.53 -11.36 -12.61
CA PRO A 119 2.33 -11.28 -14.05
C PRO A 119 3.62 -11.02 -14.82
N GLY A 120 3.91 -11.85 -15.81
CA GLY A 120 5.14 -11.83 -16.60
C GLY A 120 6.27 -12.73 -16.05
N PHE A 121 5.99 -13.57 -15.06
CA PHE A 121 6.91 -14.59 -14.53
C PHE A 121 6.36 -16.01 -14.67
N GLU A 122 5.30 -16.19 -15.45
CA GLU A 122 4.70 -17.49 -15.76
C GLU A 122 5.40 -18.20 -16.92
N GLY A 123 5.35 -19.54 -16.89
CA GLY A 123 5.92 -20.40 -17.93
C GLY A 123 7.45 -20.31 -18.05
N GLN A 124 8.00 -20.97 -19.07
CA GLN A 124 9.46 -21.08 -19.27
C GLN A 124 10.13 -19.71 -19.40
N SER A 125 9.56 -18.80 -20.21
CA SER A 125 10.12 -17.45 -20.38
C SER A 125 10.16 -16.65 -19.06
N GLY A 126 9.16 -16.84 -18.18
CA GLY A 126 9.14 -16.23 -16.87
C GLY A 126 10.16 -16.81 -15.89
N GLU A 127 10.40 -18.12 -15.98
CA GLU A 127 11.43 -18.84 -15.22
C GLU A 127 12.83 -18.38 -15.66
N ASP A 128 13.08 -18.26 -16.96
CA ASP A 128 14.35 -17.75 -17.49
C ASP A 128 14.60 -16.31 -17.05
N LYS A 129 13.56 -15.44 -17.13
CA LYS A 129 13.60 -14.06 -16.62
C LYS A 129 13.90 -14.03 -15.12
N TYR A 130 13.34 -14.96 -14.35
CA TYR A 130 13.60 -15.06 -12.92
C TYR A 130 15.05 -15.44 -12.61
N LEU A 131 15.58 -16.45 -13.31
CA LEU A 131 16.95 -16.92 -13.13
C LEU A 131 17.98 -15.85 -13.48
N GLN A 132 17.72 -15.04 -14.52
CA GLN A 132 18.54 -13.88 -14.84
C GLN A 132 18.57 -12.88 -13.68
N ILE A 133 17.40 -12.46 -13.19
CA ILE A 133 17.35 -11.42 -12.15
C ILE A 133 17.88 -11.89 -10.81
N ILE A 134 17.76 -13.17 -10.44
CA ILE A 134 18.20 -13.67 -9.12
C ILE A 134 19.72 -13.87 -9.05
N GLY A 135 20.36 -14.10 -10.21
CA GLY A 135 21.81 -14.19 -10.36
C GLY A 135 22.50 -12.83 -10.41
N ASP A 136 21.78 -11.77 -10.79
CA ASP A 136 22.32 -10.42 -10.82
C ASP A 136 22.42 -9.82 -9.41
N PRO A 137 23.62 -9.37 -8.98
CA PRO A 137 23.79 -8.59 -7.76
C PRO A 137 23.10 -7.24 -7.96
N ILE A 138 21.84 -7.14 -7.55
CA ILE A 138 21.16 -5.86 -7.46
C ILE A 138 21.79 -5.11 -6.28
N GLU A 139 22.43 -3.96 -6.52
CA GLU A 139 22.76 -3.05 -5.43
C GLU A 139 21.49 -2.80 -4.64
N TYR A 140 21.50 -3.03 -3.33
CA TYR A 140 20.38 -2.71 -2.47
C TYR A 140 20.85 -1.67 -1.46
N PRO A 141 20.19 -0.51 -1.35
CA PRO A 141 20.63 0.54 -0.50
C PRO A 141 20.32 0.12 0.93
N GLU A 142 21.27 0.39 1.80
CA GLU A 142 21.26 -0.10 3.18
C GLU A 142 20.05 0.40 3.98
N SER A 143 19.48 1.53 3.56
CA SER A 143 18.20 1.97 4.09
C SER A 143 17.06 1.55 3.17
N SER A 144 16.06 0.86 3.72
CA SER A 144 14.79 0.66 3.03
C SER A 144 14.21 1.99 2.52
N SER A 145 14.56 3.14 3.10
CA SER A 145 14.21 4.49 2.62
C SER A 145 14.83 4.91 1.28
N GLN A 146 15.93 4.29 0.84
CA GLN A 146 16.62 4.68 -0.41
C GLN A 146 16.12 3.94 -1.66
N TYR A 147 15.49 2.76 -1.55
CA TYR A 147 14.69 2.21 -2.65
C TYR A 147 13.19 2.24 -2.35
N ILE A 148 12.55 3.21 -3.00
CA ILE A 148 11.24 3.08 -3.65
C ILE A 148 11.26 3.99 -4.90
N GLY A 149 12.12 3.69 -5.87
CA GLY A 149 12.48 4.66 -6.91
C GLY A 149 13.44 5.73 -6.36
N THR A 150 14.38 6.19 -7.19
CA THR A 150 15.30 7.27 -6.81
C THR A 150 14.52 8.51 -6.35
N LYS A 151 15.10 9.40 -5.53
CA LYS A 151 14.46 10.69 -5.21
C LYS A 151 14.08 11.45 -6.49
N GLU A 152 14.88 11.30 -7.56
CA GLU A 152 14.47 11.73 -8.90
C GLU A 152 13.25 10.96 -9.38
N SER A 153 13.25 9.61 -9.41
CA SER A 153 12.12 8.81 -9.89
C SER A 153 10.81 9.08 -9.12
N ILE A 154 10.86 9.32 -7.81
CA ILE A 154 9.69 9.73 -7.03
C ILE A 154 9.26 11.15 -7.40
N LYS A 155 10.20 12.10 -7.53
CA LYS A 155 9.86 13.47 -8.00
C LYS A 155 9.35 13.47 -9.43
N ASP A 156 9.87 12.60 -10.28
CA ASP A 156 9.65 12.56 -11.71
C ASP A 156 8.38 11.78 -12.03
N HIS A 157 8.09 10.70 -11.29
CA HIS A 157 6.80 10.04 -11.29
C HIS A 157 5.75 10.92 -10.60
N ARG A 158 6.02 11.58 -9.46
CA ARG A 158 5.11 12.58 -8.89
C ARG A 158 4.88 13.73 -9.88
N ARG A 159 5.89 14.20 -10.62
CA ARG A 159 5.75 15.20 -11.69
C ARG A 159 4.98 14.67 -12.90
N LYS A 160 5.19 13.41 -13.31
CA LYS A 160 4.51 12.76 -14.44
C LYS A 160 3.08 12.37 -14.11
N SER A 161 2.81 11.84 -12.92
CA SER A 161 1.49 11.61 -12.34
C SER A 161 0.76 12.93 -12.08
N VAL A 162 1.42 13.97 -11.54
CA VAL A 162 0.82 15.32 -11.42
C VAL A 162 0.61 15.95 -12.79
N LYS A 163 1.49 15.76 -13.78
CA LYS A 163 1.29 16.23 -15.16
C LYS A 163 0.16 15.48 -15.85
N ARG A 164 0.05 14.16 -15.65
CA ARG A 164 -1.02 13.31 -16.18
C ARG A 164 -2.36 13.66 -15.52
N TYR A 165 -2.39 13.77 -14.19
CA TYR A 165 -3.54 14.25 -13.41
C TYR A 165 -3.91 15.69 -13.79
N ARG A 166 -2.93 16.59 -14.04
CA ARG A 166 -3.18 17.96 -14.57
C ARG A 166 -3.69 17.96 -16.02
N LYS A 167 -3.28 17.00 -16.84
CA LYS A 167 -3.73 16.83 -18.23
C LYS A 167 -5.15 16.26 -18.28
N GLU A 168 -5.47 15.32 -17.38
CA GLU A 168 -6.81 14.76 -17.13
C GLU A 168 -7.73 15.77 -16.41
N ARG A 169 -7.17 16.75 -15.66
CA ARG A 169 -7.89 17.87 -15.03
C ARG A 169 -8.07 19.12 -15.91
N ARG A 170 -7.70 19.09 -17.20
CA ARG A 170 -8.00 20.23 -18.10
C ARG A 170 -9.52 20.39 -18.17
N GLY A 171 -10.06 21.37 -17.43
CA GLY A 171 -11.50 21.66 -17.32
C GLY A 171 -12.07 21.62 -15.90
N ILE A 172 -11.34 21.11 -14.89
CA ILE A 172 -11.81 21.11 -13.49
C ILE A 172 -11.37 22.42 -12.82
N VAL A 173 -12.35 23.23 -12.43
CA VAL A 173 -12.20 24.43 -11.58
C VAL A 173 -11.38 24.09 -10.34
N THR A 174 -10.53 24.99 -9.83
CA THR A 174 -9.71 24.64 -8.65
C THR A 174 -10.61 24.32 -7.45
N LEU A 175 -10.14 23.48 -6.52
CA LEU A 175 -10.92 23.15 -5.31
C LEU A 175 -11.29 24.42 -4.53
N GLU A 176 -10.39 25.40 -4.51
CA GLU A 176 -10.63 26.69 -3.90
C GLU A 176 -11.77 27.46 -4.57
N GLU A 177 -11.72 27.64 -5.89
CA GLU A 177 -12.78 28.31 -6.65
C GLU A 177 -14.11 27.55 -6.52
N ARG A 178 -14.08 26.21 -6.54
CA ARG A 178 -15.29 25.40 -6.43
C ARG A 178 -15.89 25.44 -5.02
N ALA A 179 -15.06 25.38 -3.98
CA ALA A 179 -15.51 25.59 -2.61
C ALA A 179 -16.11 26.98 -2.44
N ASP A 180 -15.50 28.01 -3.03
CA ASP A 180 -15.98 29.39 -2.98
C ASP A 180 -17.30 29.56 -3.76
N GLN A 181 -17.50 28.86 -4.89
CA GLN A 181 -18.80 28.77 -5.58
C GLN A 181 -19.87 28.11 -4.69
N ILE A 182 -19.56 27.01 -4.01
CA ILE A 182 -20.51 26.28 -3.15
C ILE A 182 -20.96 27.13 -1.96
N ILE A 183 -20.07 27.94 -1.39
CA ILE A 183 -20.38 28.81 -0.25
C ILE A 183 -20.83 30.22 -0.66
N GLY A 184 -20.99 30.48 -1.96
CA GLY A 184 -21.40 31.79 -2.49
C GLY A 184 -20.42 32.92 -2.20
N GLY A 185 -19.12 32.65 -2.12
CA GLY A 185 -18.09 33.65 -1.84
C GLY A 185 -18.07 34.17 -0.39
N ASN A 186 -18.80 33.54 0.54
CA ASN A 186 -18.87 34.00 1.93
C ASN A 186 -17.52 33.78 2.66
N LYS A 187 -16.70 34.83 2.74
CA LYS A 187 -15.37 34.82 3.37
C LYS A 187 -15.40 34.45 4.86
N GLU A 188 -16.44 34.85 5.58
CA GLU A 188 -16.57 34.54 7.00
C GLU A 188 -16.86 33.05 7.23
N LEU A 189 -17.77 32.49 6.43
CA LEU A 189 -18.09 31.06 6.45
C LEU A 189 -16.86 30.23 6.05
N ARG A 190 -16.11 30.67 5.03
CA ARG A 190 -14.84 30.05 4.62
C ARG A 190 -13.85 29.94 5.78
N ARG A 191 -13.64 31.04 6.51
CA ARG A 191 -12.76 31.08 7.70
C ARG A 191 -13.25 30.13 8.78
N LYS A 192 -14.57 30.11 9.05
CA LYS A 192 -15.18 29.22 10.04
C LYS A 192 -15.05 27.74 9.67
N LEU A 193 -15.21 27.37 8.40
CA LEU A 193 -15.06 25.99 7.92
C LEU A 193 -13.61 25.50 8.05
N LYS A 194 -12.62 26.35 7.77
CA LYS A 194 -11.19 26.03 7.97
C LYS A 194 -10.74 26.03 9.44
N SER A 195 -11.53 26.61 10.34
CA SER A 195 -11.23 26.67 11.78
C SER A 195 -11.29 25.29 12.45
N LYS A 196 -10.65 25.15 13.63
CA LYS A 196 -10.76 23.94 14.50
C LYS A 196 -12.09 23.84 15.26
N SER A 197 -13.05 24.73 15.00
CA SER A 197 -14.34 24.75 15.71
C SER A 197 -15.09 23.41 15.58
N ARG A 198 -15.62 22.95 16.72
CA ARG A 198 -16.42 21.73 16.86
C ARG A 198 -17.93 22.00 17.02
N LYS A 199 -18.37 23.26 16.90
CA LYS A 199 -19.81 23.58 16.93
C LYS A 199 -20.55 22.77 15.85
N GLY A 200 -21.65 22.11 16.23
CA GLY A 200 -22.33 21.09 15.43
C GLY A 200 -22.68 21.55 14.02
N ASP A 201 -23.26 22.74 13.88
CA ASP A 201 -23.68 23.31 12.58
C ASP A 201 -22.49 23.49 11.60
N ILE A 202 -21.35 23.99 12.08
CA ILE A 202 -20.16 24.19 11.24
C ILE A 202 -19.48 22.86 10.90
N ALA A 203 -19.51 21.91 11.83
CA ALA A 203 -18.99 20.56 11.57
C ALA A 203 -19.82 19.83 10.50
N LEU A 204 -21.15 19.94 10.55
CA LEU A 204 -22.06 19.38 9.55
C LEU A 204 -21.89 20.01 8.18
N LYS A 205 -21.91 21.35 8.09
CA LYS A 205 -21.67 22.08 6.82
C LYS A 205 -20.35 21.69 6.17
N ARG A 206 -19.29 21.55 6.97
CA ARG A 206 -17.99 21.08 6.51
C ARG A 206 -18.01 19.65 6.00
N GLN A 207 -18.67 18.74 6.72
CA GLN A 207 -18.82 17.35 6.27
C GLN A 207 -19.61 17.28 4.95
N GLY A 208 -20.68 18.06 4.80
CA GLY A 208 -21.42 18.18 3.55
C GLY A 208 -20.54 18.65 2.38
N LEU A 209 -19.67 19.65 2.62
CA LEU A 209 -18.69 20.09 1.61
C LEU A 209 -17.66 19.02 1.28
N PHE A 210 -17.22 18.20 2.24
CA PHE A 210 -16.31 17.09 1.96
C PHE A 210 -16.95 16.09 0.99
N VAL A 211 -18.19 15.70 1.24
CA VAL A 211 -18.91 14.74 0.39
C VAL A 211 -19.15 15.32 -1.00
N LYS A 212 -19.60 16.56 -1.09
CA LYS A 212 -19.87 17.22 -2.38
C LYS A 212 -18.60 17.33 -3.24
N LEU A 213 -17.50 17.81 -2.66
CA LEU A 213 -16.22 17.89 -3.37
C LEU A 213 -15.69 16.49 -3.72
N TYR A 214 -15.86 15.50 -2.85
CA TYR A 214 -15.44 14.13 -3.17
C TYR A 214 -16.21 13.56 -4.38
N ASN A 215 -17.53 13.74 -4.42
CA ASN A 215 -18.38 13.28 -5.52
C ASN A 215 -18.11 14.02 -6.83
N GLU A 216 -17.63 15.26 -6.76
CA GLU A 216 -17.19 16.04 -7.93
C GLU A 216 -15.77 15.67 -8.40
N GLY A 217 -15.15 14.63 -7.82
CA GLY A 217 -13.87 14.08 -8.27
C GLY A 217 -12.63 14.68 -7.62
N TYR A 218 -12.79 15.44 -6.53
CA TYR A 218 -11.65 15.95 -5.76
C TYR A 218 -11.13 14.91 -4.77
N GLY A 219 -9.81 14.78 -4.68
CA GLY A 219 -9.17 13.73 -3.88
C GLY A 219 -9.27 13.98 -2.37
N PRO A 220 -9.31 12.95 -1.51
CA PRO A 220 -9.37 13.12 -0.05
C PRO A 220 -8.22 13.93 0.54
N CYS A 221 -7.01 13.81 -0.01
CA CYS A 221 -5.85 14.60 0.42
C CYS A 221 -6.02 16.08 0.04
N GLU A 222 -6.53 16.35 -1.15
CA GLU A 222 -6.74 17.71 -1.65
C GLU A 222 -7.79 18.46 -0.83
N ILE A 223 -8.91 17.80 -0.54
CA ILE A 223 -9.97 18.32 0.33
C ILE A 223 -9.42 18.55 1.75
N ALA A 224 -8.66 17.59 2.27
CA ALA A 224 -8.07 17.67 3.60
C ALA A 224 -7.10 18.86 3.74
N ASP A 225 -6.23 19.06 2.74
CA ASP A 225 -5.28 20.17 2.70
C ASP A 225 -6.02 21.52 2.70
N TYR A 226 -7.07 21.68 1.89
CA TYR A 226 -7.83 22.93 1.82
C TYR A 226 -8.52 23.29 3.15
N PHE A 227 -9.07 22.29 3.86
CA PHE A 227 -9.81 22.51 5.12
C PHE A 227 -8.95 22.38 6.38
N ASN A 228 -7.62 22.23 6.25
CA ASN A 228 -6.71 21.98 7.37
C ASN A 228 -7.15 20.76 8.21
N ARG A 229 -7.40 19.63 7.55
CA ARG A 229 -7.85 18.38 8.16
C ARG A 229 -7.00 17.20 7.71
N THR A 230 -7.24 16.05 8.33
CA THR A 230 -6.59 14.80 7.92
C THR A 230 -7.41 14.14 6.81
N PRO A 231 -6.79 13.45 5.84
CA PRO A 231 -7.51 12.69 4.81
C PRO A 231 -8.50 11.69 5.41
N SER A 232 -8.16 11.06 6.54
CA SER A 232 -9.05 10.14 7.27
C SER A 232 -10.31 10.80 7.83
N ALA A 233 -10.31 12.12 8.07
CA ALA A 233 -11.52 12.84 8.47
C ALA A 233 -12.47 13.07 7.29
N VAL A 234 -11.91 13.28 6.09
CA VAL A 234 -12.67 13.41 4.83
C VAL A 234 -13.30 12.07 4.46
N VAL A 235 -12.51 10.99 4.42
CA VAL A 235 -13.01 9.64 4.10
C VAL A 235 -14.12 9.20 5.05
N ARG A 236 -13.96 9.40 6.36
CA ARG A 236 -15.01 9.08 7.34
C ARG A 236 -16.30 9.89 7.16
N ALA A 237 -16.20 11.12 6.67
CA ALA A 237 -17.40 11.93 6.39
C ALA A 237 -18.14 11.39 5.16
N VAL A 238 -17.42 10.96 4.13
CA VAL A 238 -17.98 10.33 2.91
C VAL A 238 -18.63 8.99 3.26
N GLU A 239 -17.93 8.11 3.98
CA GLU A 239 -18.44 6.78 4.36
C GLU A 239 -19.73 6.84 5.18
N ARG A 240 -19.93 7.88 6.00
CA ARG A 240 -21.15 8.06 6.82
C ARG A 240 -22.38 8.46 6.02
N VAL A 241 -22.20 9.05 4.83
CA VAL A 241 -23.31 9.52 3.99
C VAL A 241 -23.65 8.48 2.91
N SER A 242 -22.76 7.50 2.68
CA SER A 242 -22.99 6.36 1.78
C SER A 242 -23.63 5.13 2.47
N GLN A 243 -24.02 5.24 3.74
CA GLN A 243 -24.79 4.26 4.51
C GLN A 243 -26.21 4.78 4.72
#